data_AF-A0AAQ3QRB6-F1
#
_entry.id   AF-A0AAQ3QRB6-F1
#
_cell.length_a   1.000
_cell.length_b   1.000
_cell.length_c   1.000
_cell.angle_alpha   90.00
_cell.angle_beta   90.00
_cell.angle_gamma   90.00
#
_symmetry.space_group_name_H-M   'P 1'
#
loop_
_entity.id
_entity.type
_entity.pdbx_description
1 polymer ?
#
loop_
_entity_poly.entity_id
_entity_poly.type
_entity_poly.pdbx_seq_one_letter_code
_entity_poly.pdbx_strand_id
1 'polypeptide(L)'
;MADSQVPQSAQTAEEAAAEQERLRYLAFVHAAAIQAALCVVRVYGYAKESAGPLKPGVQSVEGTVKTVVGPVYDKMHDVPFEFLKFVDRKVEESVQELERRVPTVVKEASVAARSVADEVQRTGLVGSAAGLVRSVYSKYEPAAKELYAKYEPAAEQAAASAWRSLNRLPLVPQVAQVVVPTAAHLSETYNQAVSYSAERGYAVSAYLPLVPTERIGRVFSGEAAAAH
;
A
#
# COMPACT_ATOMS: atom_id res chain seq x y z
N MET A 1 -56.65 9.29 -19.06
CA MET A 1 -55.30 8.99 -19.59
C MET A 1 -54.41 10.14 -19.18
N ALA A 2 -53.71 10.02 -18.06
CA ALA A 2 -52.76 11.03 -17.59
C ALA A 2 -51.46 10.29 -17.26
N ASP A 3 -50.56 10.22 -18.24
CA ASP A 3 -49.20 9.77 -18.05
C ASP A 3 -48.44 10.87 -17.29
N SER A 4 -48.07 10.57 -16.04
CA SER A 4 -47.16 11.42 -15.26
C SER A 4 -45.74 10.97 -15.53
N GLN A 5 -45.04 11.75 -16.33
CA GLN A 5 -43.63 11.58 -16.64
C GLN A 5 -42.80 12.07 -15.45
N VAL A 6 -42.21 11.13 -14.71
CA VAL A 6 -41.23 11.40 -13.64
C VAL A 6 -39.90 11.85 -14.30
N PRO A 7 -39.21 12.90 -13.80
CA PRO A 7 -38.05 13.45 -14.48
C PRO A 7 -36.81 12.55 -14.30
N GLN A 8 -36.36 12.00 -15.42
CA GLN A 8 -35.19 11.13 -15.61
C GLN A 8 -33.84 11.79 -15.19
N SER A 9 -33.84 13.10 -14.94
CA SER A 9 -32.66 13.88 -14.55
C SER A 9 -32.23 13.70 -13.08
N ALA A 10 -33.12 13.24 -12.20
CA ALA A 10 -32.76 12.99 -10.80
C ALA A 10 -31.94 11.70 -10.61
N GLN A 11 -32.24 10.66 -11.41
CA GLN A 11 -31.61 9.34 -11.30
C GLN A 11 -30.15 9.34 -11.76
N THR A 12 -29.80 10.09 -12.81
CA THR A 12 -28.42 10.18 -13.32
C THR A 12 -27.49 10.99 -12.41
N ALA A 13 -28.03 11.97 -11.69
CA ALA A 13 -27.26 12.75 -10.71
C ALA A 13 -27.01 11.95 -9.42
N GLU A 14 -27.97 11.12 -9.02
CA GLU A 14 -27.86 10.25 -7.84
C GLU A 14 -26.92 9.05 -8.09
N GLU A 15 -26.91 8.46 -9.29
CA GLU A 15 -25.91 7.44 -9.67
C GLU A 15 -24.49 8.00 -9.79
N ALA A 16 -24.32 9.22 -10.31
CA ALA A 16 -23.01 9.88 -10.37
C ALA A 16 -22.49 10.28 -8.98
N ALA A 17 -23.39 10.68 -8.07
CA ALA A 17 -23.05 10.95 -6.67
C ALA A 17 -22.73 9.66 -5.89
N ALA A 18 -23.47 8.58 -6.12
CA ALA A 18 -23.22 7.27 -5.52
C ALA A 18 -21.91 6.62 -6.04
N GLU A 19 -21.55 6.84 -7.32
CA GLU A 19 -20.22 6.47 -7.83
C GLU A 19 -19.10 7.30 -7.19
N GLN A 20 -19.32 8.58 -6.91
CA GLN A 20 -18.34 9.44 -6.21
C GLN A 20 -18.12 9.04 -4.74
N GLU A 21 -19.12 8.44 -4.08
CA GLU A 21 -18.98 7.97 -2.70
C GLU A 21 -18.25 6.62 -2.58
N ARG A 22 -18.09 5.89 -3.69
CA ARG A 22 -17.56 4.54 -3.69
C ARG A 22 -16.05 4.53 -3.95
N LEU A 23 -15.28 3.96 -3.02
CA LEU A 23 -13.85 3.71 -3.20
C LEU A 23 -13.62 2.83 -4.45
N ARG A 24 -12.92 3.33 -5.47
CA ARG A 24 -12.64 2.61 -6.72
C ARG A 24 -11.44 1.69 -6.60
N TYR A 25 -10.38 2.12 -5.92
CA TYR A 25 -9.12 1.39 -5.80
C TYR A 25 -8.89 0.82 -4.40
N LEU A 26 -9.35 1.51 -3.36
CA LEU A 26 -9.13 1.19 -1.94
C LEU A 26 -10.31 0.47 -1.28
N ALA A 27 -11.31 0.03 -2.05
CA ALA A 27 -12.42 -0.77 -1.52
C ALA A 27 -11.96 -2.02 -0.78
N PHE A 28 -10.89 -2.67 -1.26
CA PHE A 28 -10.31 -3.84 -0.59
C PHE A 28 -9.69 -3.49 0.76
N VAL A 29 -9.07 -2.30 0.88
CA VAL A 29 -8.49 -1.81 2.15
C VAL A 29 -9.60 -1.58 3.16
N HIS A 30 -10.69 -0.95 2.74
CA HIS A 30 -11.86 -0.74 3.58
C HIS A 30 -12.49 -2.07 4.02
N ALA A 31 -12.66 -3.03 3.10
CA ALA A 31 -13.18 -4.35 3.42
C ALA A 31 -12.26 -5.13 4.38
N ALA A 32 -10.94 -5.06 4.17
CA ALA A 32 -9.95 -5.68 5.05
C ALA A 32 -9.95 -5.03 6.44
N ALA A 33 -10.09 -3.71 6.53
CA ALA A 33 -10.20 -2.99 7.79
C ALA A 33 -11.46 -3.40 8.58
N ILE A 34 -12.61 -3.50 7.90
CA ILE A 34 -13.84 -4.02 8.51
C ILE A 34 -13.63 -5.45 9.01
N GLN A 35 -12.99 -6.30 8.21
CA GLN A 35 -12.78 -7.70 8.59
C GLN A 35 -11.80 -7.84 9.75
N ALA A 36 -10.73 -7.04 9.77
CA ALA A 36 -9.80 -6.96 10.90
C ALA A 36 -10.52 -6.49 12.16
N ALA A 37 -11.36 -5.45 12.07
CA ALA A 37 -12.18 -4.97 13.18
C ALA A 37 -13.12 -6.05 13.70
N LEU A 38 -13.80 -6.78 12.81
CA LEU A 38 -14.66 -7.91 13.20
C LEU A 38 -13.85 -9.03 13.88
N CYS A 39 -12.64 -9.33 13.41
CA CYS A 39 -11.74 -10.27 14.07
C CYS A 39 -11.37 -9.80 15.48
N VAL A 40 -10.97 -8.54 15.64
CA VAL A 40 -10.63 -7.97 16.95
C VAL A 40 -11.83 -8.01 17.89
N VAL A 41 -13.02 -7.62 17.42
CA VAL A 41 -14.27 -7.68 18.21
C VAL A 41 -14.59 -9.11 18.63
N ARG A 42 -14.42 -10.10 17.75
CA ARG A 42 -14.64 -11.52 18.09
C ARG A 42 -13.65 -12.03 19.12
N VAL A 43 -12.36 -11.76 18.94
CA VAL A 43 -11.30 -12.18 19.87
C VAL A 43 -11.49 -11.50 21.23
N TYR A 44 -11.77 -10.20 21.23
CA TYR A 44 -12.06 -9.44 22.45
C TYR A 44 -13.33 -9.95 23.14
N GLY A 45 -14.42 -10.17 22.40
CA GLY A 45 -15.67 -10.73 22.93
C GLY A 45 -15.46 -12.09 23.56
N TYR A 46 -14.75 -12.98 22.89
CA TYR A 46 -14.39 -14.30 23.41
C TYR A 46 -13.53 -14.22 24.67
N ALA A 47 -12.51 -13.37 24.68
CA ALA A 47 -11.65 -13.16 25.84
C ALA A 47 -12.43 -12.56 27.03
N LYS A 48 -13.33 -11.62 26.76
CA LYS A 48 -14.20 -10.97 27.76
C LYS A 48 -15.19 -11.96 28.37
N GLU A 49 -15.79 -12.84 27.57
CA GLU A 49 -16.67 -13.90 28.07
C GLU A 49 -15.91 -14.96 28.87
N SER A 50 -14.67 -15.24 28.46
CA SER A 50 -13.76 -16.19 29.12
C SER A 50 -13.03 -15.61 30.34
N ALA A 51 -13.22 -14.33 30.68
CA ALA A 51 -12.46 -13.63 31.72
C ALA A 51 -12.81 -14.03 33.17
N GLY A 52 -13.86 -14.82 33.38
CA GLY A 52 -14.23 -15.36 34.69
C GLY A 52 -14.34 -14.28 35.79
N PRO A 53 -13.61 -14.38 36.91
CA PRO A 53 -13.64 -13.40 38.02
C PRO A 53 -13.22 -11.97 37.63
N LEU A 54 -12.48 -11.78 36.53
CA LEU A 54 -11.98 -10.47 36.09
C LEU A 54 -12.99 -9.71 35.20
N LYS A 55 -14.08 -10.35 34.79
CA LYS A 55 -15.14 -9.77 33.95
C LYS A 55 -15.71 -8.43 34.48
N PRO A 56 -15.96 -8.23 35.79
CA PRO A 56 -16.45 -6.96 36.32
C PRO A 56 -15.44 -5.82 36.14
N GLY A 57 -14.15 -6.11 36.32
CA GLY A 57 -13.07 -5.14 36.13
C GLY A 57 -12.93 -4.70 34.68
N VAL A 58 -12.98 -5.66 33.73
CA VAL A 58 -12.95 -5.38 32.29
C VAL A 58 -14.13 -4.50 31.87
N GLN A 59 -15.34 -4.78 32.36
CA GLN A 59 -16.53 -3.99 32.06
C GLN A 59 -16.47 -2.57 32.63
N SER A 60 -15.91 -2.39 33.83
CA SER A 60 -15.75 -1.08 34.46
C SER A 60 -14.77 -0.19 33.67
N VAL A 61 -13.63 -0.76 33.26
CA VAL A 61 -12.65 -0.05 32.43
C VAL A 61 -13.21 0.26 31.04
N GLU A 62 -13.87 -0.70 30.40
CA GLU A 62 -14.55 -0.50 29.11
C GLU A 62 -15.60 0.62 29.18
N GLY A 63 -16.42 0.65 30.23
CA GLY A 63 -17.40 1.71 30.45
C GLY A 63 -16.75 3.08 30.63
N THR A 64 -15.64 3.15 31.36
CA THR A 64 -14.88 4.39 31.56
C THR A 64 -14.26 4.87 30.25
N VAL A 65 -13.59 3.98 29.51
CA VAL A 65 -12.99 4.28 28.22
C VAL A 65 -14.05 4.72 27.22
N LYS A 66 -15.20 4.02 27.16
CA LYS A 66 -16.31 4.40 26.28
C LYS A 66 -16.86 5.78 26.62
N THR A 67 -16.92 6.16 27.90
CA THR A 67 -17.41 7.48 28.32
C THR A 67 -16.43 8.61 27.95
N VAL A 68 -15.12 8.34 28.06
CA VAL A 68 -14.07 9.34 27.77
C VAL A 68 -13.79 9.46 26.27
N VAL A 69 -13.71 8.32 25.58
CA VAL A 69 -13.31 8.24 24.15
C VAL A 69 -14.52 8.28 23.22
N GLY A 70 -15.71 7.86 23.67
CA GLY A 70 -16.94 7.88 22.86
C GLY A 70 -17.22 9.23 22.19
N PRO A 71 -17.21 10.36 22.92
CA PRO A 71 -17.41 11.68 22.33
C PRO A 71 -16.34 12.11 21.33
N VAL A 72 -15.12 11.55 21.42
CA VAL A 72 -14.03 11.79 20.47
C VAL A 72 -14.23 10.93 19.22
N TYR A 73 -14.63 9.67 19.39
CA TYR A 73 -14.97 8.78 18.30
C TYR A 73 -16.16 9.31 17.49
N ASP A 74 -17.23 9.76 18.14
CA ASP A 74 -18.42 10.32 17.48
C ASP A 74 -18.08 11.54 16.60
N LYS A 75 -17.01 12.29 16.93
CA LYS A 75 -16.54 13.43 16.12
C LYS A 75 -15.58 13.04 15.00
N MET A 76 -14.88 11.92 15.15
CA MET A 76 -13.74 11.57 14.31
C MET A 76 -13.95 10.32 13.46
N HIS A 77 -15.00 9.53 13.70
CA HIS A 77 -15.20 8.23 13.05
C HIS A 77 -15.36 8.32 11.53
N ASP A 78 -15.90 9.44 11.01
CA ASP A 78 -16.03 9.67 9.57
C ASP A 78 -14.72 10.12 8.91
N VAL A 79 -13.80 10.74 9.68
CA VAL A 79 -12.56 11.33 9.16
C VAL A 79 -11.64 10.30 8.48
N PRO A 80 -11.41 9.09 9.04
CA PRO A 80 -10.64 8.04 8.37
C PRO A 80 -11.23 7.60 7.03
N PHE A 81 -12.56 7.54 6.93
CA PHE A 81 -13.22 7.13 5.69
C PHE A 81 -13.13 8.22 4.62
N GLU A 82 -13.34 9.48 4.99
CA GLU A 82 -13.14 10.63 4.09
C GLU A 82 -11.68 10.79 3.65
N PHE A 83 -10.73 10.53 4.54
CA PHE A 83 -9.32 10.47 4.20
C PHE A 83 -9.04 9.35 3.19
N LEU A 84 -9.64 8.17 3.38
CA LEU A 84 -9.50 7.04 2.46
C LEU A 84 -10.07 7.39 1.08
N LYS A 85 -11.21 8.09 1.00
CA LYS A 85 -11.75 8.62 -0.27
C LYS A 85 -10.79 9.60 -0.95
N PHE A 86 -10.18 10.50 -0.18
CA PHE A 86 -9.21 11.44 -0.73
C PHE A 86 -8.01 10.72 -1.35
N VAL A 87 -7.45 9.72 -0.65
CA VAL A 87 -6.34 8.91 -1.18
C VAL A 87 -6.80 8.09 -2.38
N ASP A 88 -7.99 7.51 -2.35
CA ASP A 88 -8.57 6.74 -3.46
C ASP A 88 -8.65 7.56 -4.75
N ARG A 89 -9.16 8.80 -4.66
CA ARG A 89 -9.21 9.74 -5.77
C ARG A 89 -7.83 10.14 -6.27
N LYS A 90 -6.86 10.32 -5.36
CA LYS A 90 -5.47 10.60 -5.74
C LYS A 90 -4.81 9.43 -6.46
N VAL A 91 -5.13 8.20 -6.06
CA VAL A 91 -4.68 6.99 -6.76
C VAL A 91 -5.31 6.94 -8.14
N GLU A 92 -6.60 7.24 -8.28
CA GLU A 92 -7.27 7.31 -9.59
C GLU A 92 -6.60 8.31 -10.55
N GLU A 93 -6.35 9.54 -10.10
CA GLU A 93 -5.65 10.56 -10.88
C GLU A 93 -4.26 10.07 -11.34
N SER A 94 -3.53 9.40 -10.43
CA SER A 94 -2.21 8.87 -10.71
C SER A 94 -2.25 7.71 -11.71
N VAL A 95 -3.24 6.82 -11.60
CA VAL A 95 -3.45 5.70 -12.54
C VAL A 95 -3.82 6.22 -13.92
N GLN A 96 -4.67 7.24 -14.03
CA GLN A 96 -5.02 7.85 -15.32
C GLN A 96 -3.84 8.57 -15.97
N GLU A 97 -3.04 9.31 -15.19
CA GLU A 97 -1.84 9.96 -15.71
C GLU A 97 -0.78 8.92 -16.14
N LEU A 98 -0.62 7.87 -15.35
CA LEU A 98 0.25 6.75 -15.69
C LEU A 98 -0.24 6.05 -16.95
N GLU A 99 -1.53 5.77 -17.09
CA GLU A 99 -2.10 5.16 -18.28
C GLU A 99 -1.82 5.97 -19.56
N ARG A 100 -1.83 7.29 -19.45
CA ARG A 100 -1.52 8.21 -20.55
C ARG A 100 -0.02 8.25 -20.89
N ARG A 101 0.85 8.00 -19.91
CA ARG A 101 2.31 8.08 -20.05
C ARG A 101 2.99 6.73 -20.30
N VAL A 102 2.28 5.63 -20.10
CA VAL A 102 2.84 4.29 -20.21
C VAL A 102 2.86 3.82 -21.67
N PRO A 103 4.04 3.44 -22.21
CA PRO A 103 4.14 2.86 -23.55
C PRO A 103 3.34 1.56 -23.64
N THR A 104 2.76 1.28 -24.81
CA THR A 104 1.98 0.08 -25.15
C THR A 104 2.63 -1.22 -24.68
N VAL A 105 3.96 -1.26 -24.70
CA VAL A 105 4.83 -2.35 -24.25
C VAL A 105 4.58 -2.80 -22.81
N VAL A 106 4.29 -1.87 -21.88
CA VAL A 106 4.01 -2.22 -20.48
C VAL A 106 2.58 -2.73 -20.31
N LYS A 107 1.63 -2.21 -21.11
CA LYS A 107 0.26 -2.76 -21.15
C LYS A 107 0.29 -4.20 -21.65
N GLU A 108 1.04 -4.48 -22.70
CA GLU A 108 1.24 -5.84 -23.23
C GLU A 108 1.94 -6.76 -22.22
N ALA A 109 2.96 -6.28 -21.51
CA ALA A 109 3.61 -7.04 -20.44
C ALA A 109 2.63 -7.43 -19.32
N SER A 110 1.74 -6.51 -18.93
CA SER A 110 0.74 -6.76 -17.88
C SER A 110 -0.33 -7.78 -18.31
N VAL A 111 -0.77 -7.73 -19.57
CA VAL A 111 -1.73 -8.67 -20.15
C VAL A 111 -1.10 -10.05 -20.30
N ALA A 112 0.15 -10.10 -20.77
CA ALA A 112 0.92 -11.33 -20.84
C ALA A 112 1.10 -11.95 -19.44
N ALA A 113 1.45 -11.16 -18.43
CA ALA A 113 1.62 -11.63 -17.05
C ALA A 113 0.33 -12.22 -16.46
N ARG A 114 -0.83 -11.56 -16.67
CA ARG A 114 -2.13 -12.09 -16.22
C ARG A 114 -2.51 -13.39 -16.93
N SER A 115 -2.33 -13.44 -18.26
CA SER A 115 -2.61 -14.66 -19.02
C SER A 115 -1.77 -15.85 -18.54
N VAL A 116 -0.50 -15.62 -18.17
CA VAL A 116 0.36 -16.66 -17.63
C VAL A 116 -0.06 -17.08 -16.22
N ALA A 117 -0.51 -16.15 -15.37
CA ALA A 117 -1.03 -16.46 -14.04
C ALA A 117 -2.33 -17.30 -14.10
N ASP A 118 -3.24 -16.95 -15.01
CA ASP A 118 -4.49 -17.70 -15.23
C ASP A 118 -4.22 -19.11 -15.80
N GLU A 119 -3.24 -19.23 -16.70
CA GLU A 119 -2.82 -20.52 -17.26
C GLU A 119 -2.19 -21.41 -16.20
N VAL A 120 -1.39 -20.85 -15.28
CA VAL A 120 -0.80 -21.55 -14.13
C VAL A 120 -1.88 -22.07 -13.18
N GLN A 121 -2.88 -21.25 -12.87
CA GLN A 121 -4.00 -21.66 -12.03
C GLN A 121 -4.84 -22.77 -12.68
N ARG A 122 -4.99 -22.75 -14.01
CA ARG A 122 -5.76 -23.77 -14.75
C ARG A 122 -5.02 -25.08 -14.96
N THR A 123 -3.73 -25.04 -15.29
CA THR A 123 -2.99 -26.23 -15.74
C THR A 123 -2.20 -26.92 -14.63
N GLY A 124 -1.95 -26.26 -13.49
CA GLY A 124 -1.20 -26.84 -12.36
C GLY A 124 0.27 -27.20 -12.68
N LEU A 125 0.74 -26.91 -13.90
CA LEU A 125 2.06 -27.27 -14.41
C LEU A 125 3.05 -26.12 -14.15
N VAL A 126 3.54 -26.07 -12.90
CA VAL A 126 4.55 -25.10 -12.42
C VAL A 126 5.81 -25.06 -13.31
N GLY A 127 6.18 -26.18 -13.94
CA GLY A 127 7.40 -26.31 -14.74
C GLY A 127 7.36 -25.57 -16.10
N SER A 128 6.22 -25.57 -16.79
CA SER A 128 6.09 -24.93 -18.12
C SER A 128 5.94 -23.40 -17.99
N ALA A 129 5.26 -22.98 -16.93
CA ALA A 129 5.09 -21.58 -16.59
C ALA A 129 6.39 -20.88 -16.19
N ALA A 130 7.30 -21.56 -15.48
CA ALA A 130 8.61 -20.99 -15.13
C ALA A 130 9.44 -20.64 -16.38
N GLY A 131 9.34 -21.44 -17.45
CA GLY A 131 10.00 -21.16 -18.73
C GLY A 131 9.42 -19.95 -19.46
N LEU A 132 8.09 -19.84 -19.48
CA LEU A 132 7.38 -18.73 -20.11
C LEU A 132 7.59 -17.42 -19.35
N VAL A 133 7.47 -17.42 -18.02
CA VAL A 133 7.76 -16.28 -17.14
C VAL A 133 9.20 -15.83 -17.32
N ARG A 134 10.18 -16.74 -17.38
CA ARG A 134 11.59 -16.39 -17.61
C ARG A 134 11.81 -15.75 -18.98
N SER A 135 11.10 -16.21 -20.03
CA SER A 135 11.18 -15.65 -21.38
C SER A 135 10.53 -14.26 -21.50
N VAL A 136 9.48 -14.02 -20.72
CA VAL A 136 8.80 -12.72 -20.63
C VAL A 136 9.69 -11.77 -19.83
N TYR A 137 10.18 -12.23 -18.67
CA TYR A 137 11.06 -11.44 -17.82
C TYR A 137 12.34 -11.03 -18.55
N SER A 138 12.98 -11.93 -19.30
CA SER A 138 14.20 -11.58 -20.05
C SER A 138 13.99 -10.55 -21.16
N LYS A 139 12.77 -10.45 -21.73
CA LYS A 139 12.42 -9.42 -22.72
C LYS A 139 12.16 -8.06 -22.07
N TYR A 140 11.53 -8.03 -20.91
CA TYR A 140 11.10 -6.79 -20.26
C TYR A 140 12.10 -6.26 -19.21
N GLU A 141 12.95 -7.12 -18.65
CA GLU A 141 14.01 -6.77 -17.71
C GLU A 141 14.91 -5.62 -18.22
N PRO A 142 15.47 -5.66 -19.46
CA PRO A 142 16.33 -4.58 -19.93
C PRO A 142 15.57 -3.26 -20.11
N ALA A 143 14.34 -3.30 -20.63
CA ALA A 143 13.50 -2.11 -20.82
C ALA A 143 13.05 -1.50 -19.48
N ALA A 144 12.73 -2.35 -18.49
CA ALA A 144 12.42 -1.91 -17.14
C ALA A 144 13.66 -1.26 -16.49
N LYS A 145 14.83 -1.91 -16.55
CA LYS A 145 16.08 -1.37 -16.02
C LYS A 145 16.45 -0.03 -16.64
N GLU A 146 16.27 0.13 -17.95
CA GLU A 146 16.54 1.39 -18.66
C GLU A 146 15.59 2.51 -18.20
N LEU A 147 14.29 2.22 -18.10
CA LEU A 147 13.31 3.18 -17.60
C LEU A 147 13.59 3.55 -16.13
N TYR A 148 13.88 2.57 -15.28
CA TYR A 148 14.26 2.82 -13.90
C TYR A 148 15.52 3.69 -13.82
N ALA A 149 16.59 3.35 -14.54
CA ALA A 149 17.83 4.14 -14.55
C ALA A 149 17.61 5.60 -14.99
N LYS A 150 16.68 5.84 -15.91
CA LYS A 150 16.35 7.19 -16.38
C LYS A 150 15.64 8.04 -15.32
N TYR A 151 14.71 7.45 -14.55
CA TYR A 151 13.89 8.19 -13.59
C TYR A 151 14.44 8.15 -12.15
N GLU A 152 15.27 7.17 -11.83
CA GLU A 152 15.91 7.00 -10.53
C GLU A 152 16.58 8.30 -10.00
N PRO A 153 17.45 9.00 -10.75
CA PRO A 153 18.10 10.20 -10.21
C PRO A 153 17.09 11.33 -9.92
N ALA A 154 16.05 11.48 -10.74
CA ALA A 154 15.00 12.47 -10.52
C ALA A 154 14.16 12.12 -9.28
N ALA A 155 13.85 10.84 -9.10
CA ALA A 155 13.12 10.34 -7.93
C ALA A 155 13.93 10.49 -6.64
N GLU A 156 15.23 10.16 -6.68
CA GLU A 156 16.16 10.35 -5.56
C GLU A 156 16.27 11.82 -5.17
N GLN A 157 16.43 12.71 -6.15
CA GLN A 157 16.53 14.14 -5.89
C GLN A 157 15.21 14.72 -5.33
N ALA A 158 14.06 14.28 -5.85
CA ALA A 158 12.75 14.66 -5.34
C ALA A 158 12.58 14.19 -3.89
N ALA A 159 12.88 12.92 -3.60
CA ALA A 159 12.81 12.36 -2.25
C ALA A 159 13.74 13.08 -1.27
N ALA A 160 14.99 13.35 -1.66
CA ALA A 160 15.95 14.09 -0.85
C ALA A 160 15.49 15.54 -0.58
N SER A 161 14.89 16.20 -1.58
CA SER A 161 14.36 17.56 -1.43
C SER A 161 13.14 17.62 -0.50
N ALA A 162 12.24 16.64 -0.62
CA ALA A 162 11.08 16.50 0.24
C ALA A 162 11.51 16.21 1.69
N TRP A 163 12.45 15.28 1.89
CA TRP A 163 13.01 14.97 3.20
C TRP A 163 13.69 16.19 3.84
N ARG A 164 14.48 16.94 3.08
CA ARG A 164 15.09 18.20 3.57
C ARG A 164 14.04 19.23 3.97
N SER A 165 12.96 19.34 3.21
CA SER A 165 11.86 20.26 3.52
C SER A 165 11.10 19.83 4.77
N LEU A 166 10.85 18.53 4.93
CA LEU A 166 10.17 17.97 6.10
C LEU A 166 11.00 18.18 7.38
N ASN A 167 12.32 18.02 7.30
CA ASN A 167 13.24 18.28 8.43
C ASN A 167 13.33 19.76 8.86
N ARG A 168 12.75 20.69 8.11
CA ARG A 168 12.59 22.10 8.58
C ARG A 168 11.45 22.26 9.58
N LEU A 169 10.54 21.28 9.68
CA LEU A 169 9.45 21.31 10.65
C LEU A 169 9.96 20.93 12.04
N PRO A 170 9.49 21.58 13.12
CA PRO A 170 10.12 21.48 14.45
C PRO A 170 10.06 20.08 15.09
N LEU A 171 9.06 19.26 14.76
CA LEU A 171 8.87 17.93 15.33
C LEU A 171 9.51 16.80 14.50
N VAL A 172 9.77 17.04 13.22
CA VAL A 172 10.22 16.00 12.29
C VAL A 172 11.63 15.51 12.63
N PRO A 173 12.63 16.36 12.93
CA PRO A 173 13.96 15.89 13.30
C PRO A 173 13.96 14.99 14.54
N GLN A 174 13.10 15.28 15.53
CA GLN A 174 13.00 14.50 16.77
C GLN A 174 12.44 13.11 16.49
N VAL A 175 11.39 13.01 15.68
CA VAL A 175 10.82 11.73 15.25
C VAL A 175 11.79 10.98 14.34
N ALA A 176 12.48 11.68 13.43
CA ALA A 176 13.44 11.09 12.51
C ALA A 176 14.63 10.44 13.23
N GLN A 177 15.11 11.01 14.35
CA GLN A 177 16.17 10.41 15.16
C GLN A 177 15.81 9.02 15.72
N VAL A 178 14.53 8.73 15.91
CA VAL A 178 14.06 7.42 16.37
C VAL A 178 13.74 6.52 15.19
N VAL A 179 13.01 7.04 14.20
CA VAL A 179 12.48 6.23 13.09
C VAL A 179 13.57 5.82 12.11
N VAL A 180 14.54 6.69 11.80
CA VAL A 180 15.59 6.41 10.80
C VAL A 180 16.48 5.23 11.22
N PRO A 181 17.01 5.16 12.46
CA PRO A 181 17.79 3.99 12.88
C PRO A 181 16.97 2.70 12.92
N THR A 182 15.70 2.76 13.35
CA THR A 182 14.83 1.57 13.35
C THR A 182 14.57 1.08 11.92
N ALA A 183 14.28 1.98 10.99
CA ALA A 183 14.08 1.64 9.59
C ALA A 183 15.35 1.03 8.96
N ALA A 184 16.53 1.57 9.29
CA ALA A 184 17.82 1.03 8.84
C ALA A 184 18.04 -0.40 9.36
N HIS A 185 17.82 -0.63 10.66
CA HIS A 185 18.00 -1.94 11.28
C HIS A 185 17.03 -3.00 10.72
N LEU A 186 15.76 -2.63 10.52
CA LEU A 186 14.77 -3.53 9.91
C LEU A 186 15.13 -3.86 8.46
N SER A 187 15.61 -2.87 7.69
CA SER A 187 16.05 -3.07 6.31
C SER A 187 17.25 -4.00 6.23
N GLU A 188 18.23 -3.83 7.12
CA GLU A 188 19.41 -4.71 7.21
C GLU A 188 19.01 -6.14 7.57
N THR A 189 18.13 -6.32 8.56
CA THR A 189 17.63 -7.64 8.97
C THR A 189 16.90 -8.35 7.82
N TYR A 190 16.07 -7.61 7.09
CA TYR A 190 15.41 -8.12 5.89
C TYR A 190 16.42 -8.53 4.82
N ASN A 191 17.41 -7.67 4.52
CA ASN A 191 18.45 -7.97 3.54
C ASN A 191 19.25 -9.23 3.91
N GLN A 192 19.61 -9.39 5.18
CA GLN A 192 20.29 -10.58 5.68
C GLN A 192 19.43 -11.83 5.47
N ALA A 193 18.14 -11.77 5.79
CA ALA A 193 17.23 -12.90 5.60
C ALA A 193 17.10 -13.28 4.12
N VAL A 194 17.00 -12.29 3.22
CA VAL A 194 16.95 -12.51 1.77
C VAL A 194 18.26 -13.16 1.29
N SER A 195 19.41 -12.58 1.62
CA SER A 195 20.72 -13.13 1.22
C SER A 195 20.93 -14.54 1.73
N TYR A 196 20.61 -14.80 3.00
CA TYR A 196 20.69 -16.14 3.60
C TYR A 196 19.80 -17.16 2.88
N SER A 197 18.60 -16.75 2.50
CA SER A 197 17.68 -17.61 1.75
C SER A 197 18.16 -17.87 0.30
N ALA A 198 18.86 -16.90 -0.29
CA ALA A 198 19.49 -17.03 -1.61
C ALA A 198 20.67 -17.99 -1.59
N GLU A 199 21.54 -17.89 -0.59
CA GLU A 199 22.67 -18.82 -0.38
C GLU A 199 22.22 -20.28 -0.22
N ARG A 200 21.05 -20.49 0.39
CA ARG A 200 20.44 -21.82 0.55
C ARG A 200 19.69 -22.33 -0.68
N GLY A 201 19.61 -21.54 -1.75
CA GLY A 201 18.98 -21.96 -3.01
C GLY A 201 17.45 -22.02 -2.96
N TYR A 202 16.79 -21.33 -2.01
CA TYR A 202 15.33 -21.24 -2.02
C TYR A 202 14.86 -20.43 -3.23
N ALA A 203 13.98 -21.01 -4.05
CA ALA A 203 13.51 -20.39 -5.29
C ALA A 203 12.83 -19.01 -5.10
N VAL A 204 12.25 -18.75 -3.92
CA VAL A 204 11.57 -17.49 -3.60
C VAL A 204 12.56 -16.32 -3.43
N SER A 205 13.80 -16.59 -3.03
CA SER A 205 14.82 -15.58 -2.78
C SER A 205 15.22 -14.80 -4.03
N ALA A 206 15.18 -15.46 -5.20
CA ALA A 206 15.47 -14.83 -6.50
C ALA A 206 14.48 -13.72 -6.88
N TYR A 207 13.35 -13.63 -6.17
CA TYR A 207 12.30 -12.64 -6.41
C TYR A 207 12.20 -11.58 -5.31
N LEU A 208 12.96 -11.71 -4.21
CA LEU A 208 12.97 -10.75 -3.11
C LEU A 208 14.09 -9.73 -3.34
N PRO A 209 13.77 -8.44 -3.59
CA PRO A 209 14.79 -7.43 -3.83
C PRO A 209 15.48 -7.06 -2.52
N LEU A 210 16.78 -6.76 -2.58
CA LEU A 210 17.53 -6.16 -1.48
C LEU A 210 17.26 -4.65 -1.40
N VAL A 211 17.16 -4.13 -0.19
CA VAL A 211 17.03 -2.70 0.09
C VAL A 211 18.43 -2.05 0.06
N PRO A 212 18.71 -1.07 -0.80
CA PRO A 212 20.03 -0.45 -0.92
C PRO A 212 20.26 0.60 0.19
N THR A 213 20.49 0.12 1.41
CA THR A 213 20.63 0.93 2.64
C THR A 213 21.74 1.97 2.56
N GLU A 214 22.88 1.64 1.94
CA GLU A 214 24.05 2.51 1.83
C GLU A 214 23.77 3.67 0.88
N ARG A 215 23.11 3.39 -0.25
CA ARG A 215 22.77 4.39 -1.26
C ARG A 215 21.74 5.38 -0.72
N ILE A 216 20.71 4.87 -0.05
CA ILE A 216 19.70 5.67 0.66
C ILE A 216 20.39 6.57 1.69
N GLY A 217 21.25 6.00 2.54
CA GLY A 217 22.00 6.78 3.53
C GLY A 217 22.77 7.95 2.91
N ARG A 218 23.48 7.74 1.81
CA ARG A 218 24.25 8.80 1.11
C ARG A 218 23.37 9.92 0.57
N VAL A 219 22.26 9.58 -0.09
CA VAL A 219 21.31 10.56 -0.68
C VAL A 219 20.72 11.47 0.40
N PHE A 220 20.40 10.91 1.57
CA PHE A 220 19.77 11.68 2.65
C PHE A 220 20.77 12.37 3.59
N SER A 221 22.04 11.95 3.62
CA SER A 221 23.10 12.59 4.41
C SER A 221 23.73 13.82 3.72
N GLY A 222 23.41 14.06 2.44
CA GLY A 222 23.87 15.22 1.69
C GLY A 222 25.25 15.09 1.04
N GLU A 223 25.88 13.91 1.09
CA GLU A 223 27.20 13.64 0.48
C GLU A 223 27.16 13.56 -1.06
N ALA A 224 25.99 13.49 -1.66
CA ALA A 224 25.81 13.42 -3.12
C ALA A 224 26.22 14.70 -3.88
N ALA A 225 26.66 15.76 -3.19
CA ALA A 225 27.05 17.04 -3.81
C ALA A 225 28.58 17.22 -4.01
N ALA A 226 29.42 16.25 -3.62
CA ALA A 226 30.87 16.45 -3.54
C ALA A 226 31.74 15.60 -4.51
N ALA A 227 31.16 15.00 -5.55
CA ALA A 227 31.93 14.29 -6.57
C ALA A 227 31.47 14.69 -7.98
N HIS A 228 31.96 15.86 -8.41
CA HIS A 228 32.11 16.22 -9.82
C HIS A 228 33.61 16.23 -10.15
#